data_AF-A0A820LAR2-F1
#
_entry.id   AF-A0A820LAR2-F1
#
_cell.length_a   1.000
_cell.length_b   1.000
_cell.length_c   1.000
_cell.angle_alpha   90.00
_cell.angle_beta   90.00
_cell.angle_gamma   90.00
#
_symmetry.space_group_name_H-M   'P 1'
#
loop_
_entity.id
_entity.type
_entity.pdbx_description
1 polymer ?
#
loop_
_entity_poly.entity_id
_entity_poly.type
_entity_poly.pdbx_seq_one_letter_code
_entity_poly.pdbx_strand_id
1 'polypeptide(L)'
;EYEKEYNRLVPEYNSLIDYLNSVSQKYSSFQQQFNEEQTNEKASKIVEEFLKCENNDGYLNKRQRLLELHIKLNNIQKIFEKTSPYSNHFDISEDDDDHHDH
;
A
#
# COMPACT_ATOMS: atom_id res chain seq x y z
N GLU A 1 -8.24 18.94 -12.11
CA GLU A 1 -7.47 17.92 -12.88
C GLU A 1 -7.02 16.79 -11.96
N TYR A 2 -6.29 17.09 -10.89
CA TYR A 2 -5.84 16.11 -9.88
C TYR A 2 -6.95 15.27 -9.24
N GLU A 3 -8.13 15.83 -9.02
CA GLU A 3 -9.28 15.08 -8.47
C GLU A 3 -9.80 14.00 -9.43
N LYS A 4 -9.85 14.32 -10.74
CA LYS A 4 -10.25 13.35 -11.77
C LYS A 4 -9.22 12.23 -11.89
N GLU A 5 -7.93 12.57 -11.82
CA GLU A 5 -6.86 11.58 -11.85
C GLU A 5 -6.86 10.72 -10.57
N TYR A 6 -7.08 11.32 -9.40
CA TYR A 6 -7.25 10.58 -8.14
C TYR A 6 -8.38 9.55 -8.23
N ASN A 7 -9.57 9.98 -8.67
CA ASN A 7 -10.74 9.11 -8.83
C ASN A 7 -10.53 8.01 -9.89
N ARG A 8 -9.61 8.23 -10.85
CA ARG A 8 -9.22 7.21 -11.84
C ARG A 8 -8.25 6.18 -11.27
N LEU A 9 -7.29 6.61 -10.45
CA LEU A 9 -6.20 5.76 -9.94
C LEU A 9 -6.60 4.95 -8.70
N VAL A 10 -7.49 5.45 -7.85
CA VAL A 10 -7.92 4.76 -6.62
C VAL A 10 -8.54 3.37 -6.87
N PRO A 11 -9.44 3.18 -7.85
CA PRO A 11 -9.99 1.86 -8.14
C PRO A 11 -8.93 0.84 -8.57
N GLU A 12 -7.96 1.26 -9.40
CA GLU A 12 -6.84 0.42 -9.83
C GLU A 12 -5.97 0.03 -8.62
N TYR A 13 -5.66 1.01 -7.76
CA TYR A 13 -4.89 0.82 -6.53
C TYR A 13 -5.56 -0.19 -5.58
N ASN A 14 -6.86 -0.03 -5.33
CA ASN A 14 -7.62 -0.94 -4.45
C ASN A 14 -7.68 -2.35 -5.03
N SER A 15 -7.92 -2.49 -6.34
CA SER A 15 -7.94 -3.80 -6.99
C SER A 15 -6.60 -4.52 -6.89
N LEU A 16 -5.48 -3.79 -6.97
CA LEU A 16 -4.15 -4.37 -6.77
C LEU A 16 -3.91 -4.80 -5.32
N ILE A 17 -4.39 -4.04 -4.33
CA ILE A 17 -4.34 -4.45 -2.92
C ILE A 17 -5.11 -5.76 -2.71
N ASP A 18 -6.36 -5.82 -3.21
CA ASP A 18 -7.20 -7.01 -3.08
C ASP A 18 -6.53 -8.24 -3.70
N TYR A 19 -5.95 -8.07 -4.89
CA TYR A 19 -5.18 -9.11 -5.55
C TYR A 19 -4.00 -9.58 -4.69
N LEU A 20 -3.15 -8.66 -4.21
CA LEU A 20 -1.97 -9.04 -3.42
C LEU A 20 -2.35 -9.68 -2.08
N ASN A 21 -3.45 -9.24 -1.45
CA ASN A 21 -3.99 -9.87 -0.26
C ASN A 21 -4.45 -11.31 -0.54
N SER A 22 -5.11 -11.55 -1.67
CA SER A 22 -5.52 -12.90 -2.07
C SER A 22 -4.31 -13.83 -2.30
N VAL A 23 -3.22 -13.30 -2.87
CA VAL A 23 -1.97 -14.06 -3.05
C VAL A 23 -1.33 -14.38 -1.70
N SER A 24 -1.26 -13.40 -0.78
CA SER A 24 -0.77 -13.63 0.58
C SER A 24 -1.58 -14.70 1.32
N GLN A 25 -2.90 -14.71 1.18
CA GLN A 25 -3.75 -15.75 1.77
C GLN A 25 -3.45 -17.14 1.20
N LYS A 26 -3.28 -17.26 -0.13
CA LYS A 26 -2.85 -18.51 -0.76
C LYS A 26 -1.52 -18.99 -0.23
N TYR A 27 -0.54 -18.08 -0.06
CA TYR A 27 0.76 -18.41 0.51
C TYR A 27 0.64 -18.99 1.92
N SER A 28 -0.11 -18.32 2.80
CA SER A 28 -0.36 -18.81 4.15
C SER A 28 -1.00 -20.19 4.16
N SER A 29 -1.93 -20.46 3.23
CA SER A 29 -2.54 -21.78 3.09
C SER A 29 -1.54 -22.84 2.63
N PHE A 30 -0.71 -22.55 1.63
CA PHE A 30 0.35 -23.48 1.20
C PHE A 30 1.34 -23.77 2.31
N GLN A 31 1.75 -22.75 3.06
CA GLN A 31 2.65 -22.90 4.19
C GLN A 31 2.05 -23.79 5.30
N GLN A 32 0.76 -23.61 5.60
CA GLN A 32 0.05 -24.47 6.55
C GLN A 32 0.01 -25.92 6.07
N GLN A 33 -0.42 -26.16 4.83
CA GLN A 33 -0.50 -27.50 4.25
C GLN A 33 0.87 -28.19 4.25
N PHE A 34 1.93 -27.46 3.92
CA PHE A 34 3.29 -27.99 3.94
C PHE A 34 3.73 -28.40 5.35
N ASN A 35 3.43 -27.59 6.36
CA ASN A 35 3.78 -27.88 7.75
C ASN A 35 3.01 -29.07 8.34
N GLU A 36 1.79 -29.33 7.85
CA GLU A 36 0.94 -30.43 8.27
C GLU A 36 1.22 -31.74 7.51
N GLU A 37 1.99 -31.68 6.42
CA GLU A 37 2.24 -32.82 5.55
C GLU A 37 3.33 -33.74 6.13
N GLN A 38 3.01 -35.04 6.21
CA GLN A 38 3.88 -36.06 6.79
C GLN A 38 4.60 -36.90 5.71
N THR A 39 4.25 -36.72 4.44
CA THR A 39 4.78 -37.50 3.31
C THR A 39 5.50 -36.64 2.27
N ASN A 40 6.69 -37.07 1.85
CA ASN A 40 7.52 -36.34 0.88
C ASN A 40 6.85 -36.13 -0.49
N GLU A 41 5.97 -37.04 -0.92
CA GLU A 41 5.31 -36.94 -2.23
C GLU A 41 4.29 -35.78 -2.29
N LYS A 42 3.48 -35.62 -1.24
CA LYS A 42 2.50 -34.54 -1.16
C LYS A 42 3.16 -33.20 -0.88
N ALA A 43 4.20 -33.17 -0.05
CA ALA A 43 5.02 -31.97 0.15
C ALA A 43 5.63 -31.46 -1.16
N SER A 44 6.09 -32.37 -2.02
CA SER A 44 6.62 -32.02 -3.35
C SER A 44 5.55 -31.40 -4.26
N LYS A 45 4.31 -31.93 -4.25
CA LYS A 45 3.19 -31.37 -5.02
C LYS A 45 2.80 -29.97 -4.53
N ILE A 46 2.78 -29.75 -3.22
CA ILE A 46 2.49 -28.42 -2.62
C ILE A 46 3.54 -27.39 -3.06
N VAL A 47 4.83 -27.76 -3.07
CA VAL A 47 5.92 -26.89 -3.53
C VAL A 47 5.79 -26.59 -5.03
N GLU A 48 5.46 -27.58 -5.86
CA GLU A 48 5.25 -27.34 -7.30
C GLU A 48 4.09 -26.38 -7.58
N GLU A 49 2.97 -26.52 -6.88
CA GLU A 49 1.82 -25.61 -7.02
C GLU A 49 2.15 -24.20 -6.54
N PHE A 50 2.91 -24.08 -5.45
CA PHE A 50 3.41 -22.80 -4.97
C PHE A 50 4.31 -22.10 -6.01
N LEU A 51 5.29 -22.81 -6.57
CA LEU A 51 6.20 -22.26 -7.59
C LEU A 51 5.48 -21.86 -8.88
N LYS A 52 4.41 -22.57 -9.26
CA LYS A 52 3.55 -22.19 -10.39
C LYS A 52 2.79 -20.89 -10.12
N CYS A 53 2.29 -20.70 -8.89
CA CYS A 53 1.65 -19.44 -8.48
C CYS A 53 2.66 -18.28 -8.47
N GLU A 54 3.87 -18.49 -7.98
CA GLU A 54 4.89 -17.42 -7.90
C GLU A 54 5.36 -16.95 -9.29
N ASN A 55 5.52 -17.88 -10.25
CA ASN A 55 6.08 -17.58 -11.57
C ASN A 55 5.07 -17.07 -12.61
N ASN A 56 3.78 -17.42 -12.53
CA ASN A 56 2.81 -17.09 -13.60
C ASN A 56 1.96 -15.84 -13.35
N ASP A 57 1.81 -15.41 -12.10
CA ASP A 57 0.69 -14.52 -11.76
C ASP A 57 1.04 -13.02 -11.88
N GLY A 58 2.28 -12.72 -12.29
CA GLY A 58 2.77 -11.35 -12.45
C GLY A 58 2.85 -10.58 -11.13
N TYR A 59 2.95 -11.30 -10.00
CA TYR A 59 2.96 -10.75 -8.64
C TYR A 59 3.95 -9.59 -8.49
N LEU A 60 5.19 -9.77 -8.96
CA LEU A 60 6.23 -8.74 -8.87
C LEU A 60 5.85 -7.48 -9.67
N ASN A 61 5.30 -7.64 -10.88
CA ASN A 61 4.87 -6.52 -11.71
C ASN A 61 3.68 -5.77 -11.06
N LYS A 62 2.72 -6.51 -10.50
CA LYS A 62 1.55 -5.93 -9.81
C LYS A 62 1.96 -5.22 -8.52
N ARG A 63 2.91 -5.77 -7.76
CA ARG A 63 3.49 -5.15 -6.57
C ARG A 63 4.26 -3.87 -6.93
N GLN A 64 5.06 -3.91 -7.99
CA GLN A 64 5.74 -2.72 -8.49
C GLN A 64 4.74 -1.64 -8.92
N ARG A 65 3.70 -2.02 -9.64
CA ARG A 65 2.63 -1.09 -10.04
C ARG A 65 1.90 -0.48 -8.85
N LEU A 66 1.63 -1.26 -7.80
CA LEU A 66 1.02 -0.75 -6.58
C LEU A 66 1.89 0.34 -5.92
N LEU A 67 3.21 0.13 -5.86
CA LEU A 67 4.14 1.12 -5.31
C LEU A 67 4.12 2.44 -6.13
N GLU A 68 4.11 2.35 -7.45
CA GLU A 68 4.01 3.53 -8.32
C GLU A 68 2.72 4.30 -8.07
N LEU A 69 1.59 3.61 -7.95
CA LEU A 69 0.29 4.22 -7.67
C LEU A 69 0.27 4.84 -6.28
N HIS A 70 0.86 4.18 -5.28
CA HIS A 70 0.96 4.72 -3.92
C HIS A 70 1.67 6.07 -3.91
N ILE A 71 2.82 6.17 -4.59
CA ILE A 71 3.59 7.41 -4.71
C ILE A 71 2.77 8.49 -5.43
N LYS A 72 2.12 8.15 -6.55
CA LYS A 72 1.29 9.09 -7.31
C LYS A 72 0.11 9.64 -6.49
N LEU A 73 -0.62 8.76 -5.80
CA LEU A 73 -1.75 9.15 -4.96
C LEU A 73 -1.29 10.02 -3.78
N ASN A 74 -0.17 9.67 -3.13
CA ASN A 74 0.40 10.47 -2.03
C ASN A 74 0.79 11.87 -2.50
N ASN A 75 1.40 11.99 -3.69
CA ASN A 75 1.74 13.29 -4.27
C ASN A 75 0.49 14.13 -4.57
N ILE A 76 -0.56 13.51 -5.11
CA ILE A 76 -1.84 14.19 -5.35
C ILE A 76 -2.45 14.68 -4.02
N GLN A 77 -2.42 13.86 -2.99
CA GLN A 77 -2.92 14.21 -1.66
C GLN A 77 -2.16 15.40 -1.04
N LYS A 78 -0.82 15.41 -1.14
CA LYS A 78 0.00 16.55 -0.70
C LYS A 78 -0.31 17.84 -1.43
N ILE A 79 -0.65 17.77 -2.73
CA ILE A 79 -1.09 18.95 -3.48
C ILE A 79 -2.39 19.46 -2.88
N PHE A 80 -3.37 18.59 -2.64
CA PHE A 80 -4.64 18.97 -2.02
C PHE A 80 -4.45 19.61 -0.65
N GLU A 81 -3.58 19.06 0.20
CA GLU A 81 -3.25 19.63 1.51
C GLU A 81 -2.68 21.04 1.40
N LYS A 82 -1.73 21.27 0.47
CA LYS A 82 -1.11 22.59 0.24
C LYS A 82 -2.05 23.60 -0.41
N THR A 83 -2.97 23.15 -1.25
CA THR A 83 -3.95 24.02 -1.92
C THR A 83 -5.22 24.22 -1.08
N SER A 84 -5.33 23.55 0.07
CA SER A 84 -6.45 23.72 0.97
C SER A 84 -6.39 25.12 1.59
N PRO A 85 -7.45 25.95 1.46
CA PRO A 85 -7.51 27.27 2.06
C PRO A 85 -7.54 27.26 3.61
N TYR A 86 -7.60 26.06 4.21
CA TYR A 86 -7.49 25.84 5.65
C TYR A 86 -6.08 25.46 6.11
N SER A 87 -5.09 25.42 5.22
CA SER A 87 -3.67 25.21 5.55
C SER A 87 -2.96 26.53 5.89
N ASN A 88 -3.66 27.45 6.55
CA ASN A 88 -3.01 28.59 7.19
C ASN A 88 -2.61 28.19 8.60
N HIS A 89 -1.34 28.45 8.90
CA HIS A 89 -0.77 28.47 10.23
C HIS A 89 -1.78 28.97 11.26
N PHE A 90 -1.92 28.22 12.35
CA PHE A 90 -2.08 28.84 13.66
C PHE A 90 -0.90 29.82 13.80
N ASP A 91 -1.08 31.07 13.37
CA ASP A 91 -0.24 32.16 13.83
C ASP A 91 -0.50 32.22 15.32
N ILE A 92 0.48 31.72 16.07
CA ILE A 92 0.70 32.14 17.44
C ILE A 92 0.88 33.65 17.31
N SER A 93 -0.15 34.40 17.68
CA SER A 93 0.01 35.81 17.98
C SER A 93 1.01 35.89 19.13
N GLU A 94 2.27 36.16 18.79
CA GLU A 94 3.21 36.86 19.65
C GLU A 94 2.53 38.18 20.05
N ASP A 95 1.86 38.16 21.20
CA ASP A 95 1.84 39.35 22.04
C ASP A 95 3.06 39.21 22.96
N ASP A 96 4.18 39.73 22.44
CA ASP A 96 5.28 40.22 23.25
C ASP A 96 4.70 41.25 24.25
N ASP A 97 4.86 40.98 25.55
CA ASP A 97 4.98 42.06 26.54
C ASP A 97 6.19 41.71 27.42
N ASP A 98 7.34 42.16 26.94
CA ASP A 98 8.61 42.19 27.64
C ASP A 98 8.66 43.42 28.58
N HIS A 99 9.44 43.27 29.66
CA HIS A 99 9.73 44.22 30.76
C HIS A 99 8.67 44.35 31.88
N HIS A 100 9.00 44.16 33.17
CA HIS A 100 10.21 44.61 33.87
C HIS A 100 10.58 43.71 35.07
N ASP A 101 11.87 43.41 35.14
CA ASP A 101 12.64 43.03 36.33
C ASP A 101 12.54 44.14 37.41
N HIS A 102 12.00 43.85 38.60
CA HIS A 102 12.63 44.01 39.93
C HIS A 102 11.67 43.75 41.10
#